data_AF-A0A7S7NTE9-F1
#
_entry.id   AF-A0A7S7NTE9-F1
#
_cell.length_a   1.000
_cell.length_b   1.000
_cell.length_c   1.000
_cell.angle_alpha   90.00
_cell.angle_beta   90.00
_cell.angle_gamma   90.00
#
_symmetry.space_group_name_H-M   'P 1'
#
loop_
_entity.id
_entity.type
_entity.pdbx_description
1 polymer ?
#
loop_
_entity_poly.entity_id
_entity_poly.type
_entity_poly.pdbx_seq_one_letter_code
_entity_poly.pdbx_strand_id
1 'polypeptide(L)'
;MVAALRILALILLVWPVVAQTARVRLADKGIVHVNLEEYVGWVIAGEAGGMKSDEALKAMAVVIRTYARVNRNRHNSEGFDYCETTHCQDARVGAVTARLRAAVEATEGVILWSNGRPATVFYTGHCGGKTAAAAEIWPTARRSYLPSQEDTYCLSAGRNPWTAKIAWTDLSRMLGLPGLQEMEVQTRTASGRALALRTNRGLVNAERLHLLVGRELGWNLLRSRNYDVEVSGKQAVFRGYGTGHGVGLCQIGAEQRGKAGMKWEQILQAYFPGTRAGIAATDIQWQILRGERVDIWSAGTPGDEALPAKADRALAEAERLTGLKVLKRPIVRVYPTVVVYRDSTGESGKVAAVTRGRVIHMQPRSESALKHEMLHVALGLNSRTPLALWLDEGLADYLGNGLTHPAERARVDALVKKNSLQWVLDNREQIK
;
A
#
# COMPACT_ATOMS: atom_id res chain seq x y z
N MET A 1 49.08 22.51 -25.50
CA MET A 1 48.93 21.09 -25.92
C MET A 1 48.15 20.36 -24.82
N VAL A 2 46.83 20.57 -24.73
CA VAL A 2 45.76 19.67 -25.23
C VAL A 2 45.93 18.20 -24.84
N ALA A 3 45.32 17.89 -23.70
CA ALA A 3 44.41 16.77 -23.40
C ALA A 3 44.58 15.40 -24.10
N ALA A 4 44.70 14.36 -23.25
CA ALA A 4 44.20 13.02 -23.56
C ALA A 4 43.70 12.35 -22.26
N LEU A 5 42.50 12.73 -21.80
CA LEU A 5 41.71 11.93 -20.86
C LEU A 5 40.94 10.88 -21.68
N ARG A 6 41.29 9.60 -21.52
CA ARG A 6 40.48 8.49 -22.03
C ARG A 6 39.25 8.32 -21.13
N ILE A 7 38.08 8.63 -21.70
CA ILE A 7 36.75 8.41 -21.14
C ILE A 7 36.53 6.90 -21.03
N LEU A 8 36.44 6.38 -19.80
CA LEU A 8 35.82 5.08 -19.54
C LEU A 8 34.32 5.32 -19.41
N ALA A 9 33.56 4.84 -20.38
CA ALA A 9 32.10 4.82 -20.34
C ALA A 9 31.65 3.88 -19.21
N LEU A 10 31.16 4.46 -18.10
CA LEU A 10 30.36 3.76 -17.12
C LEU A 10 28.98 3.50 -17.71
N ILE A 11 28.75 2.28 -18.17
CA ILE A 11 27.40 1.76 -18.38
C ILE A 11 26.79 1.60 -16.98
N LEU A 12 26.06 2.62 -16.54
CA LEU A 12 25.09 2.52 -15.46
C LEU A 12 23.99 1.57 -15.95
N LEU A 13 24.09 0.29 -15.59
CA LEU A 13 22.94 -0.61 -15.60
C LEU A 13 21.96 -0.11 -14.54
N VAL A 14 21.07 0.79 -14.98
CA VAL A 14 19.85 1.15 -14.27
C VAL A 14 19.04 -0.14 -14.20
N TRP A 15 19.04 -0.82 -13.05
CA TRP A 15 18.05 -1.84 -12.80
C TRP A 15 16.68 -1.16 -12.92
N PRO A 16 15.77 -1.63 -13.79
CA PRO A 16 14.45 -1.07 -13.85
C PRO A 16 13.83 -1.29 -12.48
N VAL A 17 13.39 -0.21 -11.83
CA VAL A 17 12.28 -0.29 -10.89
C VAL A 17 11.24 -1.13 -11.60
N VAL A 18 10.93 -2.33 -11.09
CA VAL A 18 9.95 -3.21 -11.74
C VAL A 18 8.67 -2.39 -11.88
N ALA A 19 8.37 -1.99 -13.11
CA ALA A 19 7.22 -1.19 -13.44
C ALA A 19 5.99 -1.95 -12.94
N GLN A 20 5.32 -1.42 -11.92
CA GLN A 20 4.14 -2.07 -11.39
C GLN A 20 3.01 -1.89 -12.39
N THR A 21 2.57 -2.98 -13.02
CA THR A 21 1.47 -2.97 -13.98
C THR A 21 0.11 -3.09 -13.28
N ALA A 22 -0.79 -2.15 -13.51
CA ALA A 22 -2.18 -2.20 -13.06
C ALA A 22 -3.08 -2.81 -14.15
N ARG A 23 -4.00 -3.70 -13.75
CA ARG A 23 -5.06 -4.22 -14.62
C ARG A 23 -6.33 -3.40 -14.44
N VAL A 24 -6.68 -2.57 -15.41
CA VAL A 24 -7.82 -1.64 -15.31
C VAL A 24 -8.93 -2.10 -16.25
N ARG A 25 -10.15 -2.27 -15.74
CA ARG A 25 -11.32 -2.54 -16.57
C ARG A 25 -11.94 -1.22 -17.05
N LEU A 26 -11.91 -1.03 -18.35
CA LEU A 26 -12.56 0.07 -19.07
C LEU A 26 -13.87 -0.41 -19.71
N ALA A 27 -14.93 0.40 -19.70
CA ALA A 27 -16.23 0.00 -20.21
C ALA A 27 -16.22 -0.26 -21.72
N ASP A 28 -15.39 0.49 -22.47
CA ASP A 28 -15.31 0.43 -23.94
C ASP A 28 -14.21 -0.51 -24.46
N LYS A 29 -13.15 -0.75 -23.67
CA LYS A 29 -11.93 -1.45 -24.11
C LYS A 29 -11.63 -2.75 -23.36
N GLY A 30 -12.48 -3.15 -22.41
CA GLY A 30 -12.24 -4.33 -21.59
C GLY A 30 -11.08 -4.11 -20.61
N ILE A 31 -10.29 -5.15 -20.32
CA ILE A 31 -9.18 -5.07 -19.36
C ILE A 31 -7.91 -4.61 -20.07
N VAL A 32 -7.32 -3.51 -19.62
CA VAL A 32 -6.04 -2.98 -20.11
C VAL A 32 -4.96 -3.10 -19.05
N HIS A 33 -3.73 -3.34 -19.49
CA HIS A 33 -2.54 -3.34 -18.63
C HIS A 33 -1.80 -2.02 -18.81
N VAL A 34 -1.56 -1.31 -17.70
CA VAL A 34 -1.01 0.04 -17.72
C VAL A 34 0.05 0.19 -16.62
N ASN A 35 1.07 1.01 -16.85
CA ASN A 35 2.03 1.35 -15.79
C ASN A 35 1.32 2.12 -14.67
N LEU A 36 1.64 1.83 -13.40
CA LEU A 36 1.02 2.50 -12.26
C LEU A 36 1.03 4.04 -12.36
N GLU A 37 2.11 4.66 -12.83
CA GLU A 37 2.21 6.12 -12.98
C GLU A 37 1.30 6.65 -14.09
N GLU A 38 1.15 5.90 -15.18
CA GLU A 38 0.20 6.23 -16.23
C GLU A 38 -1.25 6.10 -15.72
N TYR A 39 -1.54 5.06 -14.93
CA TYR A 39 -2.83 4.92 -14.24
C TYR A 39 -3.11 6.10 -13.28
N VAL A 40 -2.12 6.50 -12.48
CA VAL A 40 -2.23 7.68 -11.60
C VAL A 40 -2.53 8.94 -12.42
N GLY A 41 -1.91 9.09 -13.60
CA GLY A 41 -2.22 10.15 -14.55
C GLY A 41 -3.69 10.15 -14.99
N TRP A 42 -4.22 8.99 -15.39
CA TRP A 42 -5.63 8.86 -15.79
C TRP A 42 -6.59 9.20 -14.64
N VAL A 43 -6.27 8.77 -13.43
CA VAL A 43 -7.10 9.04 -12.25
C VAL A 43 -7.05 10.51 -11.85
N ILE A 44 -5.87 11.15 -11.90
CA ILE A 44 -5.79 12.60 -11.65
C ILE A 44 -6.66 13.38 -12.63
N ALA A 45 -6.70 12.97 -13.90
CA ALA A 45 -7.53 13.64 -14.90
C ALA A 45 -9.04 13.55 -14.59
N GLY A 46 -9.51 12.42 -14.04
CA GLY A 46 -10.90 12.26 -13.62
C GLY A 46 -11.23 12.92 -12.28
N GLU A 47 -10.39 12.69 -11.26
CA GLU A 47 -10.68 13.07 -9.88
C GLU A 47 -10.27 14.51 -9.53
N ALA A 48 -9.22 15.02 -10.16
CA ALA A 48 -8.55 16.26 -9.74
C ALA A 48 -8.25 17.23 -10.89
N GLY A 49 -8.70 16.94 -12.13
CA GLY A 49 -8.37 17.74 -13.32
C GLY A 49 -8.78 19.22 -13.24
N GLY A 50 -9.76 19.55 -12.39
CA GLY A 50 -10.21 20.93 -12.15
C GLY A 50 -9.41 21.70 -11.09
N MET A 51 -8.45 21.09 -10.41
CA MET A 51 -7.64 21.77 -9.37
C MET A 51 -6.71 22.83 -9.98
N LYS A 52 -6.61 23.98 -9.30
CA LYS A 52 -5.77 25.10 -9.72
C LYS A 52 -4.47 25.15 -8.93
N SER A 53 -4.33 24.47 -7.80
CA SER A 53 -3.06 24.37 -7.09
C SER A 53 -2.25 23.15 -7.53
N ASP A 54 -1.00 23.39 -7.95
CA ASP A 54 -0.06 22.30 -8.29
C ASP A 54 0.30 21.45 -7.06
N GLU A 55 0.39 22.06 -5.88
CA GLU A 55 0.65 21.34 -4.62
C GLU A 55 -0.53 20.46 -4.22
N ALA A 56 -1.77 20.87 -4.50
CA ALA A 56 -2.95 20.01 -4.32
C ALA A 56 -2.96 18.84 -5.31
N LEU A 57 -2.57 19.08 -6.59
CA LEU A 57 -2.43 18.02 -7.59
C LEU A 57 -1.37 16.99 -7.19
N LYS A 58 -0.21 17.43 -6.69
CA LYS A 58 0.85 16.54 -6.16
C LYS A 58 0.35 15.72 -4.96
N ALA A 59 -0.36 16.35 -4.02
CA ALA A 59 -0.94 15.63 -2.88
C ALA A 59 -1.96 14.57 -3.34
N MET A 60 -2.82 14.91 -4.29
CA MET A 60 -3.74 13.95 -4.91
C MET A 60 -3.00 12.79 -5.59
N ALA A 61 -1.90 13.06 -6.31
CA ALA A 61 -1.11 12.01 -6.98
C ALA A 61 -0.62 10.96 -5.98
N VAL A 62 -0.06 11.41 -4.85
CA VAL A 62 0.42 10.53 -3.78
C VAL A 62 -0.72 9.72 -3.15
N VAL A 63 -1.87 10.34 -2.89
CA VAL A 63 -3.05 9.64 -2.34
C VAL A 63 -3.59 8.61 -3.33
N ILE A 64 -3.73 8.97 -4.60
CA ILE A 64 -4.19 8.06 -5.66
C ILE A 64 -3.24 6.86 -5.79
N ARG A 65 -1.93 7.10 -5.83
CA ARG A 65 -0.92 6.04 -5.90
C ARG A 65 -0.96 5.12 -4.69
N THR A 66 -1.12 5.69 -3.50
CA THR A 66 -1.24 4.93 -2.25
C THR A 66 -2.51 4.07 -2.27
N TYR A 67 -3.65 4.64 -2.69
CA TYR A 67 -4.91 3.92 -2.81
C TYR A 67 -4.77 2.74 -3.77
N ALA A 68 -4.23 2.98 -4.97
CA ALA A 68 -3.97 1.93 -5.95
C ALA A 68 -3.13 0.81 -5.32
N ARG A 69 -1.98 1.14 -4.73
CA ARG A 69 -1.08 0.16 -4.10
C ARG A 69 -1.77 -0.70 -3.04
N VAL A 70 -2.62 -0.11 -2.19
CA VAL A 70 -3.36 -0.83 -1.13
C VAL A 70 -4.50 -1.68 -1.70
N ASN A 71 -5.13 -1.26 -2.80
CA ASN A 71 -6.35 -1.87 -3.34
C ASN A 71 -6.15 -2.70 -4.62
N ARG A 72 -4.91 -2.99 -5.01
CA ARG A 72 -4.57 -3.66 -6.29
C ARG A 72 -5.29 -4.99 -6.55
N ASN A 73 -5.80 -5.67 -5.53
CA ASN A 73 -6.51 -6.96 -5.68
C ASN A 73 -8.01 -6.87 -5.37
N ARG A 74 -8.60 -5.67 -5.46
CA ARG A 74 -10.01 -5.44 -5.10
C ARG A 74 -10.99 -6.28 -5.93
N HIS A 75 -10.65 -6.54 -7.19
CA HIS A 75 -11.46 -7.31 -8.13
C HIS A 75 -10.77 -8.60 -8.58
N ASN A 76 -9.94 -9.20 -7.71
CA ASN A 76 -9.14 -10.36 -8.08
C ASN A 76 -9.99 -11.56 -8.57
N SER A 77 -11.19 -11.75 -8.00
CA SER A 77 -12.16 -12.77 -8.47
C SER A 77 -12.72 -12.50 -9.86
N GLU A 78 -12.63 -11.27 -10.35
CA GLU A 78 -13.10 -10.84 -11.67
C GLU A 78 -11.94 -10.63 -12.67
N GLY A 79 -10.69 -10.86 -12.25
CA GLY A 79 -9.51 -10.85 -13.12
C GLY A 79 -8.84 -9.49 -13.33
N PHE A 80 -9.29 -8.43 -12.65
CA PHE A 80 -8.70 -7.07 -12.76
C PHE A 80 -8.41 -6.45 -11.38
N ASP A 81 -7.68 -5.33 -11.38
CA ASP A 81 -7.26 -4.63 -10.16
C ASP A 81 -8.25 -3.50 -9.81
N TYR A 82 -8.60 -2.67 -10.80
CA TYR A 82 -9.50 -1.50 -10.63
C TYR A 82 -10.52 -1.37 -11.77
N CYS A 83 -11.69 -0.81 -11.48
CA CYS A 83 -12.60 -0.28 -12.52
C CYS A 83 -12.37 1.22 -12.73
N GLU A 84 -12.82 1.76 -13.88
CA GLU A 84 -12.65 3.18 -14.22
C GLU A 84 -13.62 4.16 -13.54
N THR A 85 -14.58 3.66 -12.76
CA THR A 85 -15.59 4.48 -12.09
C THR A 85 -15.18 4.85 -10.66
N THR A 86 -15.90 5.79 -10.05
CA THR A 86 -15.77 6.18 -8.64
C THR A 86 -15.97 5.02 -7.64
N HIS A 87 -16.41 3.84 -8.10
CA HIS A 87 -16.37 2.62 -7.30
C HIS A 87 -14.93 2.23 -6.93
N CYS A 88 -13.97 2.43 -7.84
CA CYS A 88 -12.55 2.34 -7.56
C CYS A 88 -11.93 3.74 -7.50
N GLN A 89 -11.70 4.37 -8.66
CA GLN A 89 -11.25 5.76 -8.86
C GLN A 89 -11.65 6.18 -10.29
N ASP A 90 -12.09 7.42 -10.51
CA ASP A 90 -12.45 7.94 -11.85
C ASP A 90 -11.21 8.06 -12.75
N ALA A 91 -10.99 7.07 -13.62
CA ALA A 91 -9.82 6.99 -14.50
C ALA A 91 -10.19 7.40 -15.94
N ARG A 92 -9.65 8.54 -16.42
CA ARG A 92 -9.97 9.07 -17.76
C ARG A 92 -8.80 8.96 -18.74
N VAL A 93 -8.86 7.93 -19.59
CA VAL A 93 -7.86 7.67 -20.63
C VAL A 93 -7.85 8.83 -21.65
N GLY A 94 -6.66 9.30 -22.01
CA GLY A 94 -6.47 10.37 -23.01
C GLY A 94 -6.74 11.80 -22.53
N ALA A 95 -7.19 11.99 -21.28
CA ALA A 95 -7.48 13.32 -20.71
C ALA A 95 -6.30 13.94 -19.93
N VAL A 96 -5.11 13.31 -19.96
CA VAL A 96 -3.94 13.74 -19.18
C VAL A 96 -3.21 14.89 -19.86
N THR A 97 -3.37 16.10 -19.33
CA THR A 97 -2.64 17.28 -19.80
C THR A 97 -1.18 17.28 -19.33
N ALA A 98 -0.33 18.10 -19.95
CA ALA A 98 1.08 18.25 -19.55
C ALA A 98 1.24 18.67 -18.08
N ARG A 99 0.35 19.55 -17.59
CA ARG A 99 0.35 20.00 -16.18
C ARG A 99 0.04 18.86 -15.21
N LEU A 100 -0.95 18.02 -15.54
CA LEU A 100 -1.30 16.86 -14.71
C LEU A 100 -0.16 15.85 -14.69
N ARG A 101 0.46 15.59 -15.87
CA ARG A 101 1.63 14.73 -15.98
C ARG A 101 2.79 15.21 -15.11
N ALA A 102 3.11 16.49 -15.14
CA ALA A 102 4.19 17.06 -14.33
C ALA A 102 3.97 16.88 -12.81
N ALA A 103 2.72 16.93 -12.33
CA ALA A 103 2.41 16.69 -10.93
C ALA A 103 2.60 15.21 -10.53
N VAL A 104 2.28 14.28 -11.43
CA VAL A 104 2.50 12.84 -11.23
C VAL A 104 4.00 12.53 -11.21
N GLU A 105 4.75 13.00 -12.21
CA GLU A 105 6.20 12.83 -12.33
C GLU A 105 6.95 13.43 -11.12
N ALA A 106 6.55 14.62 -10.66
CA ALA A 106 7.17 15.27 -9.49
C ALA A 106 6.98 14.49 -8.18
N THR A 107 6.08 13.50 -8.15
CA THR A 107 5.80 12.65 -6.98
C THR A 107 5.93 11.17 -7.30
N GLU A 108 6.64 10.82 -8.38
CA GLU A 108 6.76 9.45 -8.87
C GLU A 108 7.20 8.49 -7.76
N GLY A 109 6.50 7.36 -7.63
CA GLY A 109 6.80 6.35 -6.62
C GLY A 109 6.52 6.73 -5.16
N VAL A 110 6.19 7.99 -4.85
CA VAL A 110 5.88 8.43 -3.49
C VAL A 110 4.48 7.95 -3.09
N ILE A 111 4.40 7.26 -1.94
CA ILE A 111 3.15 6.87 -1.28
C ILE A 111 3.16 7.27 0.19
N LEU A 112 2.00 7.22 0.85
CA LEU A 112 1.90 7.38 2.30
C LEU A 112 2.15 6.06 3.02
N TRP A 113 2.99 6.11 4.04
CA TRP A 113 3.33 5.01 4.93
C TRP A 113 2.80 5.28 6.34
N SER A 114 2.38 4.22 7.00
CA SER A 114 2.05 4.23 8.43
C SER A 114 2.51 2.91 9.05
N ASN A 115 3.37 3.01 10.08
CA ASN A 115 3.92 1.86 10.80
C ASN A 115 4.56 0.82 9.86
N GLY A 116 5.33 1.29 8.87
CA GLY A 116 6.03 0.43 7.91
C GLY A 116 5.14 -0.23 6.85
N ARG A 117 3.84 0.12 6.76
CA ARG A 117 2.90 -0.38 5.75
C ARG A 117 2.36 0.78 4.90
N PRO A 118 1.98 0.56 3.62
CA PRO A 118 1.21 1.56 2.88
C PRO A 118 -0.05 1.95 3.67
N ALA A 119 -0.28 3.24 3.86
CA ALA A 119 -1.40 3.76 4.64
C ALA A 119 -2.71 3.52 3.88
N THR A 120 -3.77 3.09 4.57
CA THR A 120 -5.11 3.09 3.97
C THR A 120 -5.56 4.54 3.80
N VAL A 121 -5.77 4.98 2.57
CA VAL A 121 -6.14 6.37 2.29
C VAL A 121 -7.52 6.44 1.66
N PHE A 122 -8.21 7.55 1.92
CA PHE A 122 -9.47 7.91 1.28
C PHE A 122 -9.43 9.40 0.94
N TYR A 123 -10.28 9.81 0.00
CA TYR A 123 -10.45 11.21 -0.35
C TYR A 123 -11.91 11.50 -0.69
N THR A 124 -12.33 12.74 -0.50
CA THR A 124 -13.71 13.20 -0.66
C THR A 124 -13.72 14.51 -1.44
N GLY A 125 -14.75 14.76 -2.24
CA GLY A 125 -14.87 15.99 -3.00
C GLY A 125 -14.92 17.24 -2.13
N HIS A 126 -15.82 17.24 -1.14
CA HIS A 126 -16.00 18.38 -0.25
C HIS A 126 -16.46 17.91 1.13
N CYS A 127 -15.65 18.09 2.18
CA CYS A 127 -15.96 17.56 3.52
C CYS A 127 -17.07 18.35 4.24
N GLY A 128 -17.38 19.57 3.77
CA GLY A 128 -18.42 20.42 4.36
C GLY A 128 -17.95 21.20 5.59
N GLY A 129 -16.63 21.35 5.74
CA GLY A 129 -15.96 22.04 6.85
C GLY A 129 -15.43 21.11 7.95
N LYS A 130 -15.76 19.82 7.92
CA LYS A 130 -15.26 18.83 8.88
C LYS A 130 -15.13 17.45 8.25
N THR A 131 -13.96 16.82 8.38
CA THR A 131 -13.78 15.43 7.94
C THR A 131 -14.41 14.45 8.93
N ALA A 132 -14.75 13.25 8.46
CA ALA A 132 -15.22 12.14 9.26
C ALA A 132 -14.06 11.21 9.62
N ALA A 133 -14.08 10.64 10.82
CA ALA A 133 -13.18 9.54 11.12
C ALA A 133 -13.57 8.31 10.30
N ALA A 134 -12.62 7.52 9.83
CA ALA A 134 -12.91 6.33 9.02
C ALA A 134 -13.87 5.35 9.73
N ALA A 135 -13.73 5.22 11.06
CA ALA A 135 -14.58 4.36 11.89
C ALA A 135 -16.07 4.79 11.95
N GLU A 136 -16.39 6.04 11.61
CA GLU A 136 -17.78 6.52 11.54
C GLU A 136 -18.55 5.98 10.32
N ILE A 137 -17.81 5.44 9.34
CA ILE A 137 -18.36 4.89 8.09
C ILE A 137 -18.07 3.39 8.04
N TRP A 138 -16.83 3.02 8.35
CA TRP A 138 -16.34 1.65 8.33
C TRP A 138 -15.76 1.31 9.71
N PRO A 139 -16.56 0.74 10.64
CA PRO A 139 -16.14 0.53 12.04
C PRO A 139 -14.82 -0.25 12.21
N THR A 140 -14.53 -1.18 11.29
CA THR A 140 -13.29 -1.98 11.28
C THR A 140 -12.07 -1.23 10.73
N ALA A 141 -12.27 -0.06 10.12
CA ALA A 141 -11.23 0.78 9.53
C ALA A 141 -10.71 1.85 10.50
N ARG A 142 -10.80 1.65 11.82
CA ARG A 142 -10.24 2.60 12.81
C ARG A 142 -8.74 2.77 12.59
N ARG A 143 -8.31 4.00 12.30
CA ARG A 143 -6.91 4.40 12.12
C ARG A 143 -6.69 5.75 12.79
N SER A 144 -5.58 5.91 13.51
CA SER A 144 -5.24 7.18 14.16
C SER A 144 -5.01 8.32 13.16
N TYR A 145 -4.50 7.99 11.97
CA TYR A 145 -4.25 8.92 10.87
C TYR A 145 -5.48 9.19 9.98
N LEU A 146 -6.67 8.69 10.34
CA LEU A 146 -7.94 9.05 9.70
C LEU A 146 -8.94 9.58 10.74
N PRO A 147 -8.63 10.68 11.45
CA PRO A 147 -9.51 11.26 12.44
C PRO A 147 -10.63 12.09 11.81
N SER A 148 -11.65 12.41 12.61
CA SER A 148 -12.51 13.55 12.33
C SER A 148 -11.80 14.82 12.79
N GLN A 149 -11.74 15.82 11.92
CA GLN A 149 -11.10 17.10 12.21
C GLN A 149 -11.81 18.24 11.49
N GLU A 150 -11.78 19.43 12.10
CA GLU A 150 -12.23 20.65 11.44
C GLU A 150 -11.31 20.96 10.25
N ASP A 151 -11.90 21.45 9.17
CA ASP A 151 -11.22 21.79 7.92
C ASP A 151 -11.60 23.22 7.52
N THR A 152 -10.93 24.18 8.15
CA THR A 152 -11.13 25.61 7.93
C THR A 152 -10.81 26.03 6.49
N TYR A 153 -9.91 25.31 5.82
CA TYR A 153 -9.58 25.55 4.41
C TYR A 153 -10.67 25.05 3.47
N CYS A 154 -11.32 23.91 3.77
CA CYS A 154 -12.53 23.56 3.05
C CYS A 154 -13.64 24.60 3.30
N LEU A 155 -13.81 25.03 4.55
CA LEU A 155 -14.85 25.98 4.94
C LEU A 155 -14.66 27.37 4.31
N SER A 156 -13.42 27.79 4.04
CA SER A 156 -13.14 29.08 3.37
C SER A 156 -13.63 29.13 1.93
N ALA A 157 -13.90 27.98 1.31
CA ALA A 157 -14.56 27.87 0.00
C ALA A 157 -16.09 27.78 0.10
N GLY A 158 -16.65 27.91 1.31
CA GLY A 158 -18.06 27.69 1.62
C GLY A 158 -18.38 26.24 2.01
N ARG A 159 -19.61 25.99 2.46
CA ARG A 159 -20.04 24.63 2.89
C ARG A 159 -20.50 23.72 1.73
N ASN A 160 -20.61 24.24 0.51
CA ASN A 160 -21.17 23.55 -0.66
C ASN A 160 -22.57 22.96 -0.37
N PRO A 161 -23.59 23.83 -0.21
CA PRO A 161 -24.95 23.39 0.08
C PRO A 161 -25.57 22.64 -1.11
N TRP A 162 -26.49 21.74 -0.81
CA TRP A 162 -27.28 21.03 -1.80
C TRP A 162 -28.68 20.70 -1.25
N THR A 163 -29.62 20.45 -2.16
CA THR A 163 -30.97 20.01 -1.81
C THR A 163 -31.38 18.86 -2.72
N ALA A 164 -31.95 17.81 -2.14
CA ALA A 164 -32.48 16.67 -2.87
C ALA A 164 -33.94 16.45 -2.48
N LYS A 165 -34.81 16.19 -3.46
CA LYS A 165 -36.21 15.83 -3.24
C LYS A 165 -36.41 14.41 -3.71
N ILE A 166 -36.84 13.52 -2.82
CA ILE A 166 -37.03 12.10 -3.13
C ILE A 166 -38.47 11.71 -2.77
N ALA A 167 -39.18 11.10 -3.71
CA ALA A 167 -40.55 10.68 -3.47
C ALA A 167 -40.60 9.59 -2.38
N TRP A 168 -41.61 9.66 -1.53
CA TRP A 168 -41.84 8.63 -0.52
C TRP A 168 -42.05 7.24 -1.12
N THR A 169 -42.61 7.16 -2.32
CA THR A 169 -42.77 5.92 -3.09
C THR A 169 -41.42 5.27 -3.42
N ASP A 170 -40.44 6.07 -3.84
CA ASP A 170 -39.09 5.57 -4.13
C ASP A 170 -38.37 5.15 -2.85
N LEU A 171 -38.42 5.99 -1.81
CA LEU A 171 -37.83 5.64 -0.52
C LEU A 171 -38.45 4.37 0.09
N SER A 172 -39.79 4.24 0.01
CA SER A 172 -40.52 3.04 0.47
C SER A 172 -40.04 1.79 -0.26
N ARG A 173 -39.91 1.88 -1.59
CA ARG A 173 -39.49 0.77 -2.45
C ARG A 173 -38.03 0.38 -2.18
N MET A 174 -37.10 1.34 -2.19
CA MET A 174 -35.67 1.10 -1.95
C MET A 174 -35.38 0.54 -0.56
N LEU A 175 -36.08 1.03 0.46
CA LEU A 175 -35.88 0.59 1.84
C LEU A 175 -36.67 -0.68 2.19
N GLY A 176 -37.63 -1.09 1.37
CA GLY A 176 -38.57 -2.17 1.69
C GLY A 176 -39.52 -1.80 2.83
N LEU A 177 -39.91 -0.53 2.93
CA LEU A 177 -40.74 0.02 4.00
C LEU A 177 -42.03 0.61 3.42
N PRO A 178 -43.07 -0.21 3.16
CA PRO A 178 -44.31 0.28 2.57
C PRO A 178 -44.98 1.32 3.47
N GLY A 179 -45.51 2.38 2.88
CA GLY A 179 -46.17 3.48 3.59
C GLY A 179 -45.23 4.29 4.49
N LEU A 180 -43.98 4.46 4.07
CA LEU A 180 -43.06 5.47 4.61
C LEU A 180 -43.52 6.86 4.17
N GLN A 181 -43.61 7.80 5.12
CA GLN A 181 -44.09 9.17 4.88
C GLN A 181 -43.49 10.21 5.83
N GLU A 182 -42.71 9.76 6.83
CA GLU A 182 -41.98 10.62 7.75
C GLU A 182 -40.54 10.14 7.88
N MET A 183 -39.61 11.09 7.94
CA MET A 183 -38.19 10.82 8.16
C MET A 183 -37.51 12.05 8.75
N GLU A 184 -36.69 11.84 9.78
CA GLU A 184 -35.81 12.86 10.35
C GLU A 184 -34.48 12.25 10.80
N VAL A 185 -33.44 13.06 10.98
CA VAL A 185 -32.17 12.62 11.55
C VAL A 185 -32.33 12.43 13.05
N GLN A 186 -32.17 11.20 13.53
CA GLN A 186 -32.24 10.90 14.96
C GLN A 186 -30.88 11.01 15.64
N THR A 187 -29.84 10.46 15.01
CA THR A 187 -28.49 10.46 15.57
C THR A 187 -27.47 10.86 14.53
N ARG A 188 -26.42 11.54 14.99
CA ARG A 188 -25.29 11.98 14.17
C ARG A 188 -23.99 11.36 14.69
N THR A 189 -23.05 11.19 13.78
CA THR A 189 -21.68 10.82 14.13
C THR A 189 -20.93 12.00 14.76
N ALA A 190 -19.73 11.77 15.30
CA ALA A 190 -18.90 12.83 15.89
C ALA A 190 -18.54 13.95 14.89
N SER A 191 -18.49 13.63 13.59
CA SER A 191 -18.30 14.61 12.53
C SER A 191 -19.59 15.32 12.07
N GLY A 192 -20.72 15.05 12.72
CA GLY A 192 -22.01 15.69 12.45
C GLY A 192 -22.82 15.06 11.30
N ARG A 193 -22.38 13.95 10.72
CA ARG A 193 -23.09 13.26 9.62
C ARG A 193 -24.23 12.40 10.17
N ALA A 194 -25.33 12.29 9.44
CA ALA A 194 -26.45 11.44 9.82
C ALA A 194 -25.97 9.98 9.97
N LEU A 195 -26.31 9.36 11.10
CA LEU A 195 -25.99 7.96 11.41
C LEU A 195 -27.25 7.09 11.33
N ALA A 196 -28.31 7.50 12.03
CA ALA A 196 -29.61 6.87 11.97
C ALA A 196 -30.72 7.89 11.74
N LEU A 197 -31.70 7.48 10.94
CA LEU A 197 -32.90 8.24 10.62
C LEU A 197 -34.08 7.59 11.32
N ARG A 198 -34.88 8.38 12.04
CA ARG A 198 -36.16 7.94 12.59
C ARG A 198 -37.21 8.10 11.52
N THR A 199 -38.03 7.08 11.33
CA THR A 199 -39.16 7.10 10.40
C THR A 199 -40.43 6.62 11.09
N ASN A 200 -41.59 6.83 10.45
CA ASN A 200 -42.85 6.22 10.89
C ASN A 200 -42.88 4.68 10.74
N ARG A 201 -41.80 4.07 10.23
CA ARG A 201 -41.62 2.62 10.03
C ARG A 201 -40.43 2.05 10.80
N GLY A 202 -39.85 2.82 11.73
CA GLY A 202 -38.71 2.43 12.54
C GLY A 202 -37.40 3.11 12.11
N LEU A 203 -36.28 2.54 12.54
CA LEU A 203 -34.96 3.11 12.31
C LEU A 203 -34.38 2.70 10.96
N VAL A 204 -33.81 3.69 10.25
CA VAL A 204 -33.08 3.48 9.01
C VAL A 204 -31.64 3.91 9.20
N ASN A 205 -30.70 3.04 8.82
CA ASN A 205 -29.28 3.40 8.78
C ASN A 205 -29.03 4.37 7.63
N ALA A 206 -28.42 5.53 7.93
CA ALA A 206 -28.22 6.60 6.95
C ALA A 206 -27.21 6.24 5.84
N GLU A 207 -26.21 5.40 6.13
CA GLU A 207 -25.27 4.88 5.12
C GLU A 207 -25.98 3.94 4.15
N ARG A 208 -26.84 3.04 4.66
CA ARG A 208 -27.67 2.17 3.81
C ARG A 208 -28.55 2.99 2.88
N LEU A 209 -29.22 4.02 3.39
CA LEU A 209 -30.03 4.92 2.57
C LEU A 209 -29.18 5.59 1.48
N HIS A 210 -28.03 6.15 1.86
CA HIS A 210 -27.12 6.83 0.92
C HIS A 210 -26.65 5.90 -0.21
N LEU A 211 -26.28 4.66 0.11
CA LEU A 211 -25.89 3.66 -0.88
C LEU A 211 -27.04 3.26 -1.81
N LEU A 212 -28.27 3.09 -1.28
CA LEU A 212 -29.44 2.75 -2.08
C LEU A 212 -29.81 3.87 -3.05
N VAL A 213 -29.90 5.12 -2.55
CA VAL A 213 -30.16 6.29 -3.40
C VAL A 213 -29.08 6.44 -4.47
N GLY A 214 -27.81 6.26 -4.11
CA GLY A 214 -26.70 6.35 -5.05
C GLY A 214 -26.77 5.32 -6.18
N ARG A 215 -27.14 4.07 -5.85
CA ARG A 215 -27.25 2.96 -6.82
C ARG A 215 -28.48 3.06 -7.72
N GLU A 216 -29.61 3.52 -7.19
CA GLU A 216 -30.88 3.50 -7.94
C GLU A 216 -31.25 4.84 -8.58
N LEU A 217 -30.90 5.96 -7.93
CA LEU A 217 -31.28 7.31 -8.36
C LEU A 217 -30.06 8.18 -8.74
N GLY A 218 -28.85 7.69 -8.49
CA GLY A 218 -27.60 8.35 -8.85
C GLY A 218 -26.91 9.06 -7.69
N TRP A 219 -25.58 8.96 -7.67
CA TRP A 219 -24.70 9.49 -6.61
C TRP A 219 -24.71 11.02 -6.47
N ASN A 220 -25.23 11.75 -7.45
CA ASN A 220 -25.33 13.21 -7.42
C ASN A 220 -26.61 13.72 -6.75
N LEU A 221 -27.60 12.86 -6.47
CA LEU A 221 -28.84 13.27 -5.81
C LEU A 221 -28.61 13.51 -4.32
N LEU A 222 -28.24 12.48 -3.57
CA LEU A 222 -27.90 12.59 -2.14
C LEU A 222 -26.38 12.67 -1.99
N ARG A 223 -25.81 13.88 -2.11
CA ARG A 223 -24.36 14.09 -2.30
C ARG A 223 -23.48 13.75 -1.10
N SER A 224 -24.03 13.74 0.12
CA SER A 224 -23.32 13.37 1.35
C SER A 224 -24.31 12.88 2.43
N ARG A 225 -23.80 12.45 3.59
CA ARG A 225 -24.62 12.20 4.80
C ARG A 225 -24.73 13.41 5.73
N ASN A 226 -24.16 14.54 5.37
CA ASN A 226 -24.25 15.76 6.16
C ASN A 226 -25.50 16.54 5.74
N TYR A 227 -26.67 16.13 6.21
CA TYR A 227 -27.96 16.75 5.89
C TYR A 227 -28.92 16.71 7.07
N ASP A 228 -29.99 17.49 6.95
CA ASP A 228 -31.27 17.34 7.63
C ASP A 228 -32.35 16.90 6.63
N VAL A 229 -33.47 16.37 7.14
CA VAL A 229 -34.61 15.90 6.32
C VAL A 229 -35.88 16.59 6.78
N GLU A 230 -36.61 17.13 5.82
CA GLU A 230 -37.92 17.76 6.01
C GLU A 230 -38.99 16.99 5.24
N VAL A 231 -40.19 16.87 5.83
CA VAL A 231 -41.35 16.29 5.14
C VAL A 231 -42.00 17.36 4.27
N SER A 232 -42.20 17.07 2.98
CA SER A 232 -42.91 17.97 2.06
C SER A 232 -43.91 17.20 1.22
N GLY A 233 -45.14 17.06 1.73
CA GLY A 233 -46.23 16.36 1.07
C GLY A 233 -45.83 14.92 0.71
N LYS A 234 -45.73 14.63 -0.59
CA LYS A 234 -45.40 13.28 -1.12
C LYS A 234 -43.89 13.00 -1.21
N GLN A 235 -43.03 13.87 -0.69
CA GLN A 235 -41.58 13.76 -0.83
C GLN A 235 -40.86 14.06 0.50
N ALA A 236 -39.68 13.45 0.65
CA ALA A 236 -38.66 13.85 1.62
C ALA A 236 -37.73 14.88 0.98
N VAL A 237 -37.47 15.98 1.68
CA VAL A 237 -36.56 17.03 1.24
C VAL A 237 -35.30 16.99 2.11
N PHE A 238 -34.19 16.57 1.50
CA PHE A 238 -32.88 16.55 2.14
C PHE A 238 -32.16 17.86 1.87
N ARG A 239 -31.66 18.51 2.92
CA ARG A 239 -30.84 19.73 2.82
C ARG A 239 -29.51 19.47 3.48
N GLY A 240 -28.43 19.56 2.71
CA GLY A 240 -27.12 19.16 3.20
C GLY A 240 -25.96 19.94 2.62
N TYR A 241 -24.77 19.51 3.03
CA TYR A 241 -23.50 20.16 2.72
C TYR A 241 -22.46 19.13 2.25
N GLY A 242 -21.50 19.59 1.46
CA GLY A 242 -20.39 18.77 0.99
C GLY A 242 -20.79 17.66 0.00
N THR A 243 -19.78 16.92 -0.44
CA THR A 243 -19.90 15.84 -1.43
C THR A 243 -18.94 14.71 -1.07
N GLY A 244 -19.46 13.49 -1.06
CA GLY A 244 -18.72 12.27 -0.74
C GLY A 244 -18.78 11.90 0.74
N HIS A 245 -18.01 10.88 1.10
CA HIS A 245 -18.07 10.26 2.41
C HIS A 245 -17.45 11.10 3.53
N GLY A 246 -16.52 12.02 3.21
CA GLY A 246 -15.94 12.94 4.19
C GLY A 246 -14.65 12.48 4.88
N VAL A 247 -14.10 11.32 4.53
CA VAL A 247 -12.94 10.70 5.22
C VAL A 247 -11.65 11.00 4.48
N GLY A 248 -10.57 11.25 5.21
CA GLY A 248 -9.24 11.48 4.63
C GLY A 248 -9.14 12.84 3.95
N LEU A 249 -8.54 12.89 2.77
CA LEU A 249 -8.23 14.15 2.08
C LEU A 249 -9.49 14.79 1.47
N CYS A 250 -9.79 16.04 1.86
CA CYS A 250 -10.80 16.86 1.19
C CYS A 250 -10.20 17.55 -0.04
N GLN A 251 -10.71 17.27 -1.23
CA GLN A 251 -10.19 17.85 -2.49
C GLN A 251 -10.27 19.39 -2.47
N ILE A 252 -11.42 19.95 -2.08
CA ILE A 252 -11.58 21.42 -1.97
C ILE A 252 -10.69 22.02 -0.89
N GLY A 253 -10.58 21.39 0.29
CA GLY A 253 -9.69 21.89 1.32
C GLY A 253 -8.22 21.80 0.91
N ALA A 254 -7.79 20.74 0.20
CA ALA A 254 -6.44 20.60 -0.34
C ALA A 254 -6.12 21.71 -1.37
N GLU A 255 -7.06 21.99 -2.28
CA GLU A 255 -6.97 23.11 -3.22
C GLU A 255 -6.77 24.46 -2.50
N GLN A 256 -7.54 24.72 -1.45
CA GLN A 256 -7.41 25.98 -0.69
C GLN A 256 -6.11 26.04 0.13
N ARG A 257 -5.66 24.92 0.71
CA ARG A 257 -4.35 24.84 1.39
C ARG A 257 -3.21 25.14 0.43
N GLY A 258 -3.25 24.55 -0.76
CA GLY A 258 -2.25 24.80 -1.79
C GLY A 258 -2.29 26.23 -2.33
N LYS A 259 -3.46 26.85 -2.46
CA LYS A 259 -3.59 28.30 -2.78
C LYS A 259 -3.03 29.20 -1.69
N ALA A 260 -3.10 28.77 -0.43
CA ALA A 260 -2.48 29.44 0.71
C ALA A 260 -0.97 29.19 0.82
N GLY A 261 -0.35 28.52 -0.17
CA GLY A 261 1.10 28.32 -0.24
C GLY A 261 1.62 27.06 0.47
N MET A 262 0.74 26.22 1.03
CA MET A 262 1.18 24.94 1.63
C MET A 262 1.73 24.00 0.57
N LYS A 263 2.85 23.35 0.88
CA LYS A 263 3.44 22.29 0.06
C LYS A 263 2.66 20.99 0.17
N TRP A 264 2.73 20.15 -0.84
CA TRP A 264 1.96 18.91 -0.92
C TRP A 264 2.19 18.00 0.28
N GLU A 265 3.40 17.93 0.83
CA GLU A 265 3.71 17.18 2.05
C GLU A 265 2.93 17.71 3.26
N GLN A 266 2.83 19.03 3.40
CA GLN A 266 2.09 19.67 4.49
C GLN A 266 0.58 19.45 4.33
N ILE A 267 0.08 19.47 3.09
CA ILE A 267 -1.32 19.12 2.79
C ILE A 267 -1.61 17.68 3.21
N LEU A 268 -0.74 16.73 2.85
CA LEU A 268 -0.90 15.33 3.24
C LEU A 268 -0.85 15.15 4.76
N GLN A 269 0.08 15.80 5.46
CA GLN A 269 0.14 15.74 6.93
C GLN A 269 -1.11 16.31 7.59
N ALA A 270 -1.71 17.34 6.99
CA ALA A 270 -2.94 17.92 7.51
C ALA A 270 -4.13 16.94 7.42
N TYR A 271 -4.17 16.04 6.44
CA TYR A 271 -5.29 15.07 6.27
C TYR A 271 -4.99 13.66 6.78
N PHE A 272 -3.71 13.29 6.87
CA PHE A 272 -3.24 11.98 7.30
C PHE A 272 -2.16 12.12 8.38
N PRO A 273 -2.50 12.71 9.55
CA PRO A 273 -1.52 13.01 10.58
C PRO A 273 -0.83 11.74 11.08
N GLY A 274 0.50 11.78 11.19
CA GLY A 274 1.30 10.65 11.64
C GLY A 274 1.62 9.61 10.55
N THR A 275 1.25 9.88 9.29
CA THR A 275 1.81 9.15 8.13
C THR A 275 3.12 9.78 7.67
N ARG A 276 3.87 9.12 6.79
CA ARG A 276 5.05 9.70 6.13
C ARG A 276 4.96 9.45 4.63
N ALA A 277 5.21 10.49 3.83
CA ALA A 277 5.34 10.35 2.39
C ALA A 277 6.75 9.87 2.03
N GLY A 278 6.87 8.86 1.18
CA GLY A 278 8.16 8.37 0.69
C GLY A 278 8.04 7.24 -0.33
N ILE A 279 9.15 6.95 -1.01
CA ILE A 279 9.24 5.85 -2.00
C ILE A 279 9.39 4.48 -1.31
N ALA A 280 9.90 4.46 -0.08
CA ALA A 280 10.03 3.27 0.76
C ALA A 280 9.58 3.56 2.20
N ALA A 281 9.28 2.50 2.96
CA ALA A 281 9.08 2.57 4.40
C ALA A 281 10.39 3.07 5.07
N THR A 282 10.49 4.37 5.29
CA THR A 282 11.68 5.02 5.87
C THR A 282 11.60 5.12 7.40
N ASP A 283 10.59 4.51 8.01
CA ASP A 283 10.28 4.61 9.44
C ASP A 283 11.13 3.67 10.30
N ILE A 284 11.94 2.79 9.71
CA ILE A 284 12.81 1.86 10.47
C ILE A 284 14.15 2.54 10.74
N GLN A 285 14.35 2.97 11.98
CA GLN A 285 15.64 3.43 12.47
C GLN A 285 16.55 2.23 12.71
N TRP A 286 17.54 2.02 11.83
CA TRP A 286 18.47 0.91 11.92
C TRP A 286 19.61 1.24 12.88
N GLN A 287 19.77 0.42 13.91
CA GLN A 287 21.00 0.29 14.68
C GLN A 287 21.90 -0.76 14.01
N ILE A 288 23.16 -0.40 13.75
CA ILE A 288 24.14 -1.33 13.20
C ILE A 288 24.95 -1.92 14.36
N LEU A 289 24.78 -3.20 14.62
CA LEU A 289 25.60 -3.99 15.53
C LEU A 289 26.64 -4.75 14.70
N ARG A 290 27.93 -4.52 14.96
CA ARG A 290 29.02 -5.11 14.18
C ARG A 290 29.47 -6.41 14.82
N GLY A 291 29.41 -7.52 14.07
CA GLY A 291 30.12 -8.76 14.39
C GLY A 291 31.51 -8.79 13.75
N GLU A 292 32.25 -9.85 14.04
CA GLU A 292 33.59 -10.07 13.49
C GLU A 292 33.55 -10.15 11.97
N ARG A 293 32.56 -10.88 11.42
CA ARG A 293 32.42 -11.12 9.97
C ARG A 293 31.02 -10.86 9.42
N VAL A 294 30.02 -10.63 10.27
CA VAL A 294 28.63 -10.32 9.89
C VAL A 294 28.18 -9.00 10.51
N ASP A 295 27.45 -8.17 9.76
CA ASP A 295 26.80 -6.98 10.32
C ASP A 295 25.31 -7.27 10.60
N ILE A 296 24.81 -6.82 11.75
CA ILE A 296 23.39 -6.88 12.10
C ILE A 296 22.81 -5.47 11.99
N TRP A 297 21.75 -5.32 11.22
CA TRP A 297 20.93 -4.12 11.16
C TRP A 297 19.66 -4.43 11.94
N SER A 298 19.57 -3.92 13.17
CA SER A 298 18.45 -4.14 14.09
C SER A 298 17.58 -2.89 14.21
N ALA A 299 16.28 -3.08 14.42
CA ALA A 299 15.36 -2.01 14.79
C ALA A 299 15.33 -1.72 16.31
N GLY A 300 16.27 -2.27 17.09
CA GLY A 300 16.39 -2.09 18.54
C GLY A 300 15.52 -3.05 19.37
N THR A 301 15.28 -4.28 18.91
CA THR A 301 14.49 -5.26 19.66
C THR A 301 15.29 -5.79 20.85
N PRO A 302 14.74 -5.87 22.08
CA PRO A 302 15.46 -6.44 23.22
C PRO A 302 15.92 -7.87 22.95
N GLY A 303 17.22 -8.13 23.17
CA GLY A 303 17.88 -9.41 22.90
C GLY A 303 18.69 -9.45 21.59
N ASP A 304 18.55 -8.44 20.73
CA ASP A 304 19.32 -8.34 19.49
C ASP A 304 20.83 -8.12 19.74
N GLU A 305 21.22 -7.71 20.96
CA GLU A 305 22.62 -7.49 21.34
C GLU A 305 23.47 -8.77 21.22
N ALA A 306 22.84 -9.95 21.36
CA ALA A 306 23.52 -11.24 21.24
C ALA A 306 23.61 -11.76 19.78
N LEU A 307 22.91 -11.13 18.84
CA LEU A 307 22.84 -11.59 17.45
C LEU A 307 24.16 -11.56 16.68
N PRO A 308 25.06 -10.56 16.84
CA PRO A 308 26.34 -10.57 16.13
C PRO A 308 27.11 -11.87 16.36
N ALA A 309 27.27 -12.29 17.62
CA ALA A 309 27.97 -13.52 17.96
C ALA A 309 27.24 -14.79 17.46
N LYS A 310 25.90 -14.80 17.46
CA LYS A 310 25.11 -15.91 16.89
C LYS A 310 25.29 -16.00 15.37
N ALA A 311 25.28 -14.87 14.68
CA ALA A 311 25.43 -14.81 13.24
C ALA A 311 26.85 -15.16 12.78
N ASP A 312 27.89 -14.73 13.50
CA ASP A 312 29.28 -15.13 13.22
C ASP A 312 29.46 -16.65 13.39
N ARG A 313 28.88 -17.26 14.44
CA ARG A 313 28.88 -18.73 14.61
C ARG A 313 28.13 -19.43 13.47
N ALA A 314 26.97 -18.92 13.07
CA ALA A 314 26.18 -19.47 11.97
C ALA A 314 26.95 -19.41 10.64
N LEU A 315 27.67 -18.32 10.38
CA LEU A 315 28.53 -18.18 9.21
C LEU A 315 29.69 -19.19 9.24
N ALA A 316 30.39 -19.30 10.37
CA ALA A 316 31.50 -20.25 10.51
C ALA A 316 31.04 -21.71 10.28
N GLU A 317 29.85 -22.05 10.78
CA GLU A 317 29.25 -23.36 10.57
C GLU A 317 28.84 -23.60 9.11
N ALA A 318 28.24 -22.60 8.45
CA ALA A 318 27.90 -22.69 7.03
C ALA A 318 29.14 -22.89 6.16
N GLU A 319 30.24 -22.17 6.43
CA GLU A 319 31.53 -22.38 5.75
C GLU A 319 32.11 -23.77 6.01
N ARG A 320 31.95 -24.30 7.24
CA ARG A 320 32.41 -25.65 7.60
C ARG A 320 31.62 -26.73 6.87
N LEU A 321 30.31 -26.59 6.78
CA LEU A 321 29.41 -27.56 6.13
C LEU A 321 29.56 -27.55 4.62
N THR A 322 29.73 -26.37 4.03
CA THR A 322 29.88 -26.21 2.56
C THR A 322 31.31 -26.44 2.08
N GLY A 323 32.31 -26.16 2.93
CA GLY A 323 33.71 -26.02 2.52
C GLY A 323 33.98 -24.72 1.73
N LEU A 324 33.00 -23.83 1.59
CA LEU A 324 33.07 -22.61 0.79
C LEU A 324 33.33 -21.41 1.68
N LYS A 325 34.21 -20.49 1.25
CA LYS A 325 34.50 -19.27 2.00
C LYS A 325 33.62 -18.11 1.54
N VAL A 326 33.11 -17.35 2.51
CA VAL A 326 32.31 -16.15 2.28
C VAL A 326 33.21 -14.93 2.45
N LEU A 327 33.69 -14.42 1.32
CA LEU A 327 34.62 -13.28 1.30
C LEU A 327 33.91 -11.92 1.44
N LYS A 328 32.62 -11.85 1.09
CA LYS A 328 31.81 -10.64 1.23
C LYS A 328 31.05 -10.69 2.56
N ARG A 329 31.28 -9.69 3.42
CA ARG A 329 30.60 -9.53 4.72
C ARG A 329 29.07 -9.62 4.57
N PRO A 330 28.40 -10.64 5.16
CA PRO A 330 26.94 -10.72 5.16
C PRO A 330 26.29 -9.63 6.02
N ILE A 331 25.02 -9.33 5.73
CA ILE A 331 24.19 -8.43 6.53
C ILE A 331 22.92 -9.17 6.96
N VAL A 332 22.59 -9.14 8.25
CA VAL A 332 21.29 -9.62 8.75
C VAL A 332 20.42 -8.41 9.12
N ARG A 333 19.26 -8.27 8.49
CA ARG A 333 18.25 -7.26 8.81
C ARG A 333 17.16 -7.87 9.68
N VAL A 334 17.03 -7.40 10.91
CA VAL A 334 16.02 -7.89 11.86
C VAL A 334 14.90 -6.88 11.95
N TYR A 335 13.72 -7.29 11.50
CA TYR A 335 12.55 -6.43 11.46
C TYR A 335 11.86 -6.38 12.83
N PRO A 336 11.27 -5.23 13.22
CA PRO A 336 10.72 -5.04 14.57
C PRO A 336 9.48 -5.89 14.85
N THR A 337 8.75 -6.30 13.82
CA THR A 337 7.56 -7.17 13.93
C THR A 337 7.47 -8.11 12.73
N VAL A 338 6.75 -9.23 12.89
CA VAL A 338 6.42 -10.17 11.80
C VAL A 338 5.66 -9.48 10.65
N VAL A 339 4.82 -8.50 10.98
CA VAL A 339 4.05 -7.73 9.99
C VAL A 339 4.97 -6.86 9.13
N VAL A 340 5.91 -6.14 9.75
CA VAL A 340 6.86 -5.29 9.01
C VAL A 340 7.80 -6.14 8.16
N TYR A 341 8.22 -7.31 8.65
CA TYR A 341 8.97 -8.30 7.86
C TYR A 341 8.19 -8.70 6.60
N ARG A 342 6.98 -9.27 6.74
CA ARG A 342 6.14 -9.71 5.62
C ARG A 342 5.96 -8.60 4.58
N ASP A 343 5.65 -7.40 5.05
CA ASP A 343 5.32 -6.30 4.16
C ASP A 343 6.57 -5.71 3.48
N SER A 344 7.76 -5.86 4.08
CA SER A 344 9.04 -5.43 3.50
C SER A 344 9.65 -6.45 2.56
N THR A 345 9.44 -7.74 2.80
CA THR A 345 10.03 -8.83 2.01
C THR A 345 9.07 -9.38 0.96
N GLY A 346 7.76 -9.31 1.19
CA GLY A 346 6.74 -10.02 0.41
C GLY A 346 6.51 -11.47 0.86
N GLU A 347 7.26 -11.95 1.86
CA GLU A 347 7.18 -13.33 2.35
C GLU A 347 6.01 -13.54 3.31
N SER A 348 5.45 -14.75 3.37
CA SER A 348 4.39 -15.05 4.33
C SER A 348 4.89 -14.94 5.79
N GLY A 349 3.99 -14.67 6.73
CA GLY A 349 4.34 -14.63 8.17
C GLY A 349 4.79 -15.98 8.75
N LYS A 350 4.72 -17.07 7.98
CA LYS A 350 5.21 -18.40 8.35
C LYS A 350 6.70 -18.61 8.05
N VAL A 351 7.29 -17.76 7.19
CA VAL A 351 8.69 -17.85 6.76
C VAL A 351 9.55 -17.03 7.72
N ALA A 352 10.40 -17.69 8.50
CA ALA A 352 11.17 -17.05 9.58
C ALA A 352 12.22 -16.06 9.07
N ALA A 353 12.82 -16.33 7.91
CA ALA A 353 13.81 -15.50 7.25
C ALA A 353 13.87 -15.79 5.74
N VAL A 354 14.47 -14.88 4.97
CA VAL A 354 14.75 -15.08 3.54
C VAL A 354 16.09 -14.42 3.17
N THR A 355 16.87 -15.10 2.34
CA THR A 355 18.17 -14.62 1.86
C THR A 355 18.09 -14.02 0.46
N ARG A 356 18.71 -12.86 0.26
CA ARG A 356 18.86 -12.17 -1.03
C ARG A 356 20.30 -11.75 -1.22
N GLY A 357 21.07 -12.59 -1.92
CA GLY A 357 22.51 -12.41 -2.07
C GLY A 357 23.22 -12.49 -0.72
N ARG A 358 23.87 -11.40 -0.30
CA ARG A 358 24.56 -11.34 1.02
C ARG A 358 23.67 -10.84 2.17
N VAL A 359 22.40 -10.54 1.90
CA VAL A 359 21.49 -9.92 2.87
C VAL A 359 20.45 -10.94 3.30
N ILE A 360 20.39 -11.19 4.61
CA ILE A 360 19.37 -12.03 5.24
C ILE A 360 18.32 -11.10 5.84
N HIS A 361 17.06 -11.29 5.47
CA HIS A 361 15.92 -10.60 6.05
C HIS A 361 15.26 -11.53 7.06
N MET A 362 15.11 -11.12 8.33
CA MET A 362 14.68 -12.02 9.40
C MET A 362 13.54 -11.40 10.23
N GLN A 363 12.56 -12.23 10.58
CA GLN A 363 11.54 -11.90 11.58
C GLN A 363 12.17 -11.67 12.97
N PRO A 364 11.51 -10.92 13.87
CA PRO A 364 12.01 -10.80 15.25
C PRO A 364 12.07 -12.17 15.93
N ARG A 365 13.06 -12.39 16.81
CA ARG A 365 13.24 -13.61 17.62
C ARG A 365 13.29 -14.92 16.81
N SER A 366 13.81 -14.84 15.59
CA SER A 366 13.89 -15.97 14.65
C SER A 366 15.34 -16.41 14.42
N GLU A 367 16.22 -16.25 15.41
CA GLU A 367 17.64 -16.58 15.29
C GLU A 367 17.93 -18.06 14.97
N SER A 368 16.98 -18.96 15.20
CA SER A 368 17.10 -20.37 14.82
C SER A 368 17.23 -20.56 13.31
N ALA A 369 16.77 -19.60 12.50
CA ALA A 369 16.88 -19.62 11.05
C ALA A 369 18.29 -19.24 10.54
N LEU A 370 19.13 -18.59 11.37
CA LEU A 370 20.41 -18.03 10.90
C LEU A 370 21.34 -19.05 10.24
N LYS A 371 21.38 -20.28 10.74
CA LYS A 371 22.21 -21.35 10.14
C LYS A 371 21.75 -21.66 8.71
N HIS A 372 20.44 -21.81 8.51
CA HIS A 372 19.84 -22.10 7.20
C HIS A 372 20.13 -20.98 6.21
N GLU A 373 19.87 -19.73 6.62
CA GLU A 373 20.10 -18.56 5.77
C GLU A 373 21.58 -18.32 5.44
N MET A 374 22.50 -18.65 6.34
CA MET A 374 23.94 -18.54 6.05
C MET A 374 24.43 -19.58 5.03
N LEU A 375 23.76 -20.73 4.91
CA LEU A 375 24.05 -21.70 3.85
C LEU A 375 23.69 -21.10 2.48
N HIS A 376 22.52 -20.46 2.35
CA HIS A 376 22.14 -19.74 1.13
C HIS A 376 23.14 -18.64 0.78
N VAL A 377 23.61 -17.87 1.77
CA VAL A 377 24.66 -16.86 1.54
C VAL A 377 25.94 -17.51 1.00
N ALA A 378 26.39 -18.63 1.59
CA ALA A 378 27.60 -19.31 1.18
C ALA A 378 27.51 -19.90 -0.24
N LEU A 379 26.39 -20.58 -0.55
CA LEU A 379 26.12 -21.16 -1.86
C LEU A 379 25.98 -20.07 -2.93
N GLY A 380 25.16 -19.06 -2.67
CA GLY A 380 24.87 -17.99 -3.63
C GLY A 380 26.07 -17.11 -3.95
N LEU A 381 26.92 -16.79 -2.97
CA LEU A 381 28.11 -15.97 -3.20
C LEU A 381 29.27 -16.70 -3.88
N ASN A 382 29.26 -18.04 -3.86
CA ASN A 382 30.26 -18.88 -4.53
C ASN A 382 29.74 -19.48 -5.86
N SER A 383 28.50 -19.16 -6.25
CA SER A 383 27.96 -19.49 -7.56
C SER A 383 28.23 -18.38 -8.57
N ARG A 384 28.62 -18.75 -9.79
CA ARG A 384 28.88 -17.78 -10.89
C ARG A 384 27.61 -17.11 -11.42
N THR A 385 26.46 -17.75 -11.23
CA THR A 385 25.14 -17.26 -11.64
C THR A 385 24.11 -17.57 -10.55
N PRO A 386 22.94 -16.92 -10.54
CA PRO A 386 21.87 -17.26 -9.61
C PRO A 386 21.50 -18.75 -9.69
N LEU A 387 21.34 -19.38 -8.53
CA LEU A 387 20.87 -20.76 -8.43
C LEU A 387 19.35 -20.80 -8.61
N ALA A 388 18.84 -21.89 -9.20
CA ALA A 388 17.40 -22.14 -9.20
C ALA A 388 16.94 -22.43 -7.77
N LEU A 389 15.76 -21.93 -7.39
CA LEU A 389 15.25 -22.00 -6.02
C LEU A 389 15.26 -23.43 -5.45
N TRP A 390 14.81 -24.41 -6.23
CA TRP A 390 14.77 -25.81 -5.79
C TRP A 390 16.16 -26.38 -5.44
N LEU A 391 17.21 -25.94 -6.14
CA LEU A 391 18.58 -26.41 -5.93
C LEU A 391 19.21 -25.72 -4.72
N ASP A 392 18.96 -24.41 -4.57
CA ASP A 392 19.44 -23.63 -3.43
C ASP A 392 18.83 -24.13 -2.10
N GLU A 393 17.50 -24.26 -2.05
CA GLU A 393 16.77 -24.82 -0.90
C GLU A 393 17.16 -26.28 -0.63
N GLY A 394 17.23 -27.11 -1.67
CA GLY A 394 17.60 -28.52 -1.50
C GLY A 394 19.01 -28.72 -0.94
N LEU A 395 19.98 -27.91 -1.37
CA LEU A 395 21.34 -27.95 -0.84
C LEU A 395 21.42 -27.39 0.58
N ALA A 396 20.73 -26.28 0.88
CA ALA A 396 20.68 -25.72 2.23
C ALA A 396 20.06 -26.71 3.23
N ASP A 397 18.96 -27.38 2.87
CA ASP A 397 18.33 -28.41 3.70
C ASP A 397 19.24 -29.63 3.91
N TYR A 398 19.83 -30.14 2.83
CA TYR A 398 20.76 -31.28 2.88
C TYR A 398 21.95 -31.02 3.81
N LEU A 399 22.55 -29.83 3.73
CA LEU A 399 23.69 -29.42 4.55
C LEU A 399 23.29 -29.06 5.98
N GLY A 400 22.13 -28.43 6.17
CA GLY A 400 21.71 -27.83 7.43
C GLY A 400 21.08 -28.84 8.40
N ASN A 401 20.14 -29.66 7.93
CA ASN A 401 19.31 -30.50 8.80
C ASN A 401 19.43 -32.00 8.50
N GLY A 402 20.11 -32.37 7.41
CA GLY A 402 20.11 -33.72 6.87
C GLY A 402 18.77 -34.04 6.21
N LEU A 403 18.80 -34.65 5.02
CA LEU A 403 17.60 -35.11 4.35
C LEU A 403 16.87 -36.14 5.24
N THR A 404 15.56 -35.98 5.40
CA THR A 404 14.72 -36.87 6.22
C THR A 404 14.59 -38.27 5.61
N HIS A 405 14.88 -38.43 4.31
CA HIS A 405 14.82 -39.70 3.61
C HIS A 405 16.25 -40.27 3.32
N PRO A 406 16.66 -41.39 3.94
CA PRO A 406 18.02 -41.95 3.82
C PRO A 406 18.46 -42.24 2.37
N ALA A 407 17.53 -42.66 1.51
CA ALA A 407 17.82 -42.97 0.10
C ALA A 407 18.12 -41.72 -0.75
N GLU A 408 17.48 -40.58 -0.45
CA GLU A 408 17.76 -39.32 -1.12
C GLU A 408 19.10 -38.76 -0.66
N ARG A 409 19.39 -38.90 0.64
CA ARG A 409 20.68 -38.55 1.22
C ARG A 409 21.83 -39.29 0.56
N ALA A 410 21.72 -40.62 0.40
CA ALA A 410 22.76 -41.40 -0.25
C ALA A 410 23.03 -40.98 -1.71
N ARG A 411 22.01 -40.52 -2.45
CA ARG A 411 22.15 -40.02 -3.82
C ARG A 411 22.87 -38.67 -3.86
N VAL A 412 22.49 -37.74 -2.98
CA VAL A 412 23.14 -36.42 -2.88
C VAL A 412 24.57 -36.56 -2.35
N ASP A 413 24.79 -37.42 -1.34
CA ASP A 413 26.11 -37.77 -0.82
C ASP A 413 27.02 -38.31 -1.94
N ALA A 414 26.52 -39.24 -2.76
CA ALA A 414 27.28 -39.79 -3.89
C ALA A 414 27.63 -38.71 -4.92
N LEU A 415 26.69 -37.80 -5.22
CA LEU A 415 26.90 -36.69 -6.17
C LEU A 415 27.97 -35.69 -5.66
N VAL A 416 27.83 -35.25 -4.41
CA VAL A 416 28.74 -34.27 -3.79
C VAL A 416 30.11 -34.88 -3.51
N LYS A 417 30.18 -36.14 -3.06
CA LYS A 417 31.45 -36.85 -2.84
C LYS A 417 32.21 -37.11 -4.15
N LYS A 418 31.49 -37.40 -5.23
CA LYS A 418 32.11 -37.66 -6.54
C LYS A 418 32.67 -36.38 -7.18
N ASN A 419 32.00 -35.24 -7.00
CA ASN A 419 32.31 -34.04 -7.80
C ASN A 419 32.72 -32.80 -6.99
N SER A 420 32.61 -32.77 -5.66
CA SER A 420 32.68 -31.57 -4.80
C SER A 420 31.48 -30.63 -4.94
N LEU A 421 31.19 -29.87 -3.88
CA LEU A 421 30.09 -28.91 -3.88
C LEU A 421 30.31 -27.75 -4.88
N GLN A 422 31.55 -27.28 -5.04
CA GLN A 422 31.86 -26.22 -6.00
C GLN A 422 31.55 -26.65 -7.43
N TRP A 423 31.88 -27.90 -7.79
CA TRP A 423 31.56 -28.44 -9.11
C TRP A 423 30.05 -28.53 -9.33
N VAL A 424 29.28 -28.90 -8.30
CA VAL A 424 27.80 -28.96 -8.35
C VAL A 424 27.22 -27.59 -8.68
N LEU A 425 27.75 -26.51 -8.07
CA LEU A 425 27.35 -25.15 -8.39
C LEU A 425 27.72 -24.73 -9.82
N ASP A 426 28.92 -25.11 -10.27
CA ASP A 426 29.44 -24.77 -11.60
C ASP A 426 28.73 -25.55 -12.73
N ASN A 427 28.24 -26.76 -12.47
CA ASN A 427 27.65 -27.68 -13.47
C ASN A 427 26.14 -27.94 -13.25
N ARG A 428 25.46 -27.05 -12.53
CA ARG A 428 24.04 -27.17 -12.14
C ARG A 428 23.04 -27.51 -13.26
N GLU A 429 23.32 -27.13 -14.51
CA GLU A 429 22.44 -27.44 -15.66
C GLU A 429 22.47 -28.92 -16.07
N GLN A 430 23.48 -29.65 -15.62
CA GLN A 430 23.65 -31.09 -15.86
C GLN A 430 23.01 -31.94 -14.75
N ILE A 431 22.52 -31.30 -13.69
CA ILE A 431 21.94 -31.93 -12.51
C ILE A 431 20.42 -31.79 -12.64
N LYS A 432 19.74 -32.90 -12.96
CA LYS A 432 18.28 -33.00 -13.06
C LYS A 432 17.68 -33.61 -11.82
#